data_AF-A0A1I9G4B2-F1
#
_entry.id   AF-A0A1I9G4B2-F1
#
_cell.length_a   1.000
_cell.length_b   1.000
_cell.length_c   1.000
_cell.angle_alpha   90.00
_cell.angle_beta   90.00
_cell.angle_gamma   90.00
#
_symmetry.space_group_name_H-M   'P 1'
#
loop_
_entity.id
_entity.type
_entity.pdbx_description
1 polymer ?
#
loop_
_entity_poly.entity_id
_entity_poly.type
_entity_poly.pdbx_seq_one_letter_code
_entity_poly.pdbx_strand_id
1 'polypeptide(L)'
;FVFVLPSFWQLFSLLDNSVSNPYIIRITKTLAYMIYLIHCNSCVYYVLSAWQAFGQIAYRMNNKWYLNKWVYNNQGNAYIRCFYFTTAVATSTGNNPAPTNVVEYIYMTFSWMMGVFVFALLLGQISYIVSNANRNREQYRKTVDQVLSECKRLGLSKDTIDRVRDWFVYTWQKQKTLDEKILIEKLPLKLQTDLALSVHYNTLSKVQLFQVFIFFFFVEFFFEFVKFCHTTIKL
;
A
#
# COMPACT_ATOMS: atom_id res chain seq x y z
N PHE A 1 -17.68 17.51 -17.76
CA PHE A 1 -16.94 16.24 -17.74
C PHE A 1 -15.45 16.39 -18.13
N VAL A 2 -15.12 17.06 -19.25
CA VAL A 2 -13.73 17.17 -19.75
C VAL A 2 -12.79 18.03 -18.88
N PHE A 3 -13.30 19.04 -18.17
CA PHE A 3 -12.46 19.98 -17.39
C PHE A 3 -12.11 19.55 -15.96
N VAL A 4 -12.68 18.47 -15.42
CA VAL A 4 -12.48 18.06 -14.01
C VAL A 4 -11.29 17.09 -13.85
N LEU A 5 -10.97 16.34 -14.91
CA LEU A 5 -9.83 15.42 -14.95
C LEU A 5 -8.51 16.14 -14.61
N PRO A 6 -8.14 17.26 -15.25
CA PRO A 6 -6.85 17.92 -14.99
C PRO A 6 -6.68 18.37 -13.54
N SER A 7 -7.72 18.95 -12.95
CA SER A 7 -7.70 19.44 -11.57
C SER A 7 -7.59 18.32 -10.54
N PHE A 8 -8.23 17.16 -10.80
CA PHE A 8 -8.05 15.96 -9.99
C PHE A 8 -6.58 15.52 -10.01
N TRP A 9 -6.00 15.32 -11.20
CA TRP A 9 -4.59 14.94 -11.36
C TRP A 9 -3.63 15.93 -10.70
N GLN A 10 -3.93 17.23 -10.77
CA GLN A 10 -3.13 18.27 -10.13
C GLN A 10 -3.18 18.19 -8.60
N LEU A 11 -4.36 17.99 -8.00
CA LEU A 11 -4.49 17.75 -6.56
C LEU A 11 -3.73 16.49 -6.13
N PHE A 12 -3.76 15.41 -6.93
CA PHE A 12 -2.98 14.20 -6.66
C PHE A 12 -1.48 14.43 -6.70
N SER A 13 -1.00 15.22 -7.65
CA SER A 13 0.43 15.56 -7.75
C SER A 13 0.91 16.37 -6.54
N LEU A 14 0.05 17.21 -5.96
CA LEU A 14 0.38 17.99 -4.77
C LEU A 14 0.36 17.13 -3.50
N LEU A 15 -0.60 16.20 -3.39
CA LEU A 15 -0.64 15.21 -2.31
C LEU A 15 0.57 14.27 -2.34
N ASP A 16 1.01 13.85 -3.52
CA ASP A 16 2.22 13.03 -3.70
C ASP A 16 3.48 13.72 -3.17
N ASN A 17 3.58 15.03 -3.36
CA ASN A 17 4.72 15.81 -2.88
C ASN A 17 4.69 16.06 -1.36
N SER A 18 3.52 15.92 -0.73
CA SER A 18 3.34 16.20 0.70
C SER A 18 3.50 14.97 1.60
N VAL A 19 3.37 13.76 1.06
CA VAL A 19 3.35 12.53 1.87
C VAL A 19 4.63 11.72 1.65
N SER A 20 5.41 11.51 2.70
CA SER A 20 6.70 10.82 2.63
C SER A 20 6.61 9.29 2.64
N ASN A 21 5.48 8.72 3.09
CA ASN A 21 5.32 7.27 3.20
C ASN A 21 4.74 6.67 1.91
N PRO A 22 5.47 5.81 1.18
CA PRO A 22 5.04 5.23 -0.09
C PRO A 22 3.78 4.36 0.04
N TYR A 23 3.51 3.77 1.22
CA TYR A 23 2.31 2.97 1.45
C TYR A 23 1.05 3.84 1.56
N ILE A 24 1.14 4.99 2.24
CA ILE A 24 0.02 5.92 2.40
C ILE A 24 -0.33 6.56 1.05
N ILE A 25 0.68 6.96 0.27
CA ILE A 25 0.47 7.49 -1.08
C ILE A 25 -0.35 6.51 -1.93
N ARG A 26 0.05 5.23 -1.92
CA ARG A 26 -0.65 4.18 -2.69
C ARG A 26 -2.12 4.06 -2.24
N ILE A 27 -2.40 3.99 -0.94
CA ILE A 27 -3.78 3.89 -0.43
C ILE A 27 -4.61 5.11 -0.84
N THR A 28 -4.07 6.31 -0.63
CA THR A 28 -4.78 7.57 -0.95
C THR A 28 -5.10 7.68 -2.43
N LYS A 29 -4.18 7.28 -3.32
CA LYS A 29 -4.46 7.23 -4.77
C LYS A 29 -5.62 6.29 -5.09
N THR A 30 -5.58 5.06 -4.59
CA THR A 30 -6.62 4.07 -4.91
C THR A 30 -8.00 4.50 -4.39
N LEU A 31 -8.05 5.04 -3.16
CA LEU A 31 -9.29 5.57 -2.58
C LEU A 31 -9.85 6.73 -3.39
N ALA A 32 -8.99 7.64 -3.85
CA ALA A 32 -9.43 8.76 -4.64
C ALA A 32 -9.98 8.38 -6.02
N TYR A 33 -9.34 7.41 -6.69
CA TYR A 33 -9.90 6.88 -7.94
C TYR A 33 -11.28 6.26 -7.73
N MET A 34 -11.50 5.55 -6.62
CA MET A 34 -12.84 5.05 -6.28
C MET A 34 -13.84 6.21 -6.12
N ILE A 35 -13.50 7.23 -5.32
CA ILE A 35 -14.40 8.38 -5.09
C ILE A 35 -14.71 9.08 -6.41
N TYR A 36 -13.73 9.20 -7.30
CA TYR A 36 -13.93 9.78 -8.63
C TYR A 36 -14.88 8.94 -9.51
N LEU A 37 -14.77 7.61 -9.49
CA LEU A 37 -15.70 6.74 -10.21
C LEU A 37 -17.12 6.83 -9.65
N ILE A 38 -17.28 6.88 -8.33
CA ILE A 38 -18.59 7.09 -7.69
C ILE A 38 -19.16 8.46 -8.06
N HIS A 39 -18.33 9.50 -8.10
CA HIS A 39 -18.74 10.83 -8.56
C HIS A 39 -19.23 10.79 -10.02
N CYS A 40 -18.47 10.15 -10.92
CA CYS A 40 -18.90 10.00 -12.32
C CYS A 40 -20.23 9.25 -12.43
N ASN A 41 -20.40 8.15 -11.69
CA ASN A 41 -21.65 7.39 -11.63
C ASN A 41 -22.80 8.27 -11.11
N SER A 42 -22.57 9.08 -10.07
CA SER A 42 -23.56 10.03 -9.53
C SER A 42 -24.00 11.09 -10.54
N CYS A 43 -23.08 11.58 -11.38
CA CYS A 43 -23.41 12.52 -12.45
C CYS A 43 -24.25 11.85 -13.55
N VAL A 44 -23.93 10.61 -13.92
CA VAL A 44 -24.74 9.84 -14.89
C VAL A 44 -26.15 9.60 -14.34
N TYR A 45 -26.28 9.21 -13.07
CA TYR A 45 -27.57 9.06 -12.40
C TYR A 45 -28.40 10.35 -12.40
N TYR A 46 -27.76 11.50 -12.16
CA TYR A 46 -28.44 12.79 -12.22
C TYR A 46 -28.94 13.11 -13.63
N VAL A 47 -28.11 12.91 -14.66
CA VAL A 47 -28.50 13.12 -16.07
C VAL A 47 -29.66 12.20 -16.46
N LEU A 48 -29.61 10.94 -16.04
CA LEU A 48 -30.67 9.97 -16.29
C LEU A 48 -31.97 10.36 -15.57
N SER A 49 -31.87 10.83 -14.32
CA SER A 49 -33.01 11.37 -13.57
C SER A 49 -33.60 12.62 -14.25
N ALA A 50 -32.76 13.52 -14.78
CA ALA A 50 -33.21 14.71 -15.51
C ALA A 50 -33.92 14.34 -16.82
N TRP A 51 -33.41 13.33 -17.54
CA TRP A 51 -34.04 12.82 -18.77
C TRP A 51 -35.43 12.22 -18.51
N GLN A 52 -35.63 11.63 -17.34
CA GLN A 52 -36.93 11.11 -16.88
C GLN A 52 -37.76 12.14 -16.10
N ALA A 53 -37.48 13.44 -16.29
CA ALA A 53 -38.17 14.56 -15.67
C ALA A 53 -38.30 14.43 -14.14
N PHE A 54 -37.24 13.98 -13.47
CA PHE A 54 -37.16 13.85 -12.01
C PHE A 54 -38.29 13.01 -11.39
N GLY A 55 -38.83 12.06 -12.15
CA GLY A 55 -39.86 11.13 -11.68
C GLY A 55 -41.27 11.72 -11.67
N GLN A 56 -41.46 12.89 -12.30
CA GLN A 56 -42.78 13.50 -12.46
C GLN A 56 -43.63 12.81 -13.53
N ILE A 57 -43.04 11.92 -14.33
CA ILE A 57 -43.76 11.07 -15.27
C ILE A 57 -44.31 9.85 -14.52
N ALA A 58 -45.64 9.79 -14.38
CA ALA A 58 -46.30 8.64 -13.78
C ALA A 58 -46.30 7.44 -14.74
N TYR A 59 -46.04 6.26 -14.21
CA TYR A 59 -46.18 4.99 -14.94
C TYR A 59 -47.42 4.24 -14.46
N ARG A 60 -47.98 3.41 -15.34
CA ARG A 60 -49.18 2.63 -15.05
C ARG A 60 -48.81 1.15 -14.84
N MET A 61 -49.20 0.60 -13.71
CA MET A 61 -49.00 -0.81 -13.37
C MET A 61 -50.26 -1.32 -12.66
N ASN A 62 -50.75 -2.51 -13.03
CA ASN A 62 -51.96 -3.11 -12.42
C ASN A 62 -53.16 -2.14 -12.33
N ASN A 63 -53.42 -1.39 -13.40
CA ASN A 63 -54.48 -0.37 -13.48
C ASN A 63 -54.39 0.80 -12.47
N LYS A 64 -53.25 0.99 -11.81
CA LYS A 64 -52.98 2.13 -10.92
C LYS A 64 -51.82 2.98 -11.44
N TRP A 65 -51.86 4.28 -11.15
CA TRP A 65 -50.80 5.22 -11.48
C TRP A 65 -49.82 5.35 -10.31
N TYR A 66 -48.52 5.27 -10.62
CA TYR A 66 -47.44 5.40 -9.65
C TYR A 66 -46.43 6.44 -10.12
N LEU A 67 -45.89 7.20 -9.18
CA LEU A 67 -44.74 8.07 -9.42
C LEU A 67 -43.45 7.27 -9.31
N ASN A 68 -42.50 7.53 -10.19
CA ASN A 68 -41.20 6.88 -10.16
C ASN A 68 -40.38 7.39 -8.97
N LYS A 69 -40.24 6.53 -7.95
CA LYS A 69 -39.46 6.83 -6.74
C LYS A 69 -37.98 6.51 -6.89
N TRP A 70 -37.58 5.86 -7.99
CA TRP A 70 -36.20 5.45 -8.23
C TRP A 70 -35.31 6.60 -8.65
N VAL A 71 -35.83 7.53 -9.45
CA VAL A 71 -35.12 8.73 -9.89
C VAL A 71 -35.09 9.82 -8.82
N TYR A 72 -34.12 10.73 -8.93
CA TYR A 72 -34.03 11.89 -8.04
C TYR A 72 -35.25 12.80 -8.21
N ASN A 73 -35.95 13.12 -7.12
CA ASN A 73 -37.22 13.84 -7.10
C ASN A 73 -37.12 15.39 -7.12
N ASN A 74 -35.96 15.94 -7.47
CA ASN A 74 -35.66 17.38 -7.47
C ASN A 74 -35.87 18.12 -6.13
N GLN A 75 -35.88 17.39 -5.00
CA GLN A 75 -35.96 18.00 -3.67
C GLN A 75 -34.60 17.98 -2.97
N GLY A 76 -34.25 19.09 -2.32
CA GLY A 76 -32.98 19.25 -1.59
C GLY A 76 -31.76 19.40 -2.51
N ASN A 77 -30.57 19.07 -2.00
CA ASN A 77 -29.35 19.16 -2.78
C ASN A 77 -29.21 17.95 -3.73
N ALA A 78 -29.27 18.21 -5.03
CA ALA A 78 -29.17 17.20 -6.07
C ALA A 78 -27.88 16.38 -6.01
N TYR A 79 -26.74 17.04 -5.77
CA TYR A 79 -25.44 16.38 -5.73
C TYR A 79 -25.36 15.37 -4.59
N ILE A 80 -25.69 15.80 -3.37
CA ILE A 80 -25.57 14.96 -2.16
C ILE A 80 -26.48 13.73 -2.27
N ARG A 81 -27.71 13.89 -2.75
CA ARG A 81 -28.66 12.78 -2.90
C ARG A 81 -28.25 11.79 -3.99
N CYS A 82 -27.82 12.29 -5.15
CA CYS A 82 -27.34 11.43 -6.23
C CYS A 82 -26.07 10.68 -5.81
N PHE A 83 -25.12 11.37 -5.16
CA PHE A 83 -23.89 10.77 -4.65
C PHE A 83 -24.17 9.72 -3.57
N TYR A 84 -25.09 10.00 -2.64
CA TYR A 84 -25.53 9.04 -1.63
C TYR A 84 -26.13 7.79 -2.26
N PHE A 85 -27.04 7.95 -3.24
CA PHE A 85 -27.66 6.84 -3.95
C PHE A 85 -26.62 5.96 -4.65
N THR A 86 -25.73 6.55 -5.46
CA THR A 86 -24.72 5.78 -6.18
C THR A 86 -23.67 5.17 -5.27
N THR A 87 -23.36 5.82 -4.14
CA THR A 87 -22.51 5.23 -3.09
C THR A 87 -23.19 4.01 -2.48
N ALA A 88 -24.47 4.09 -2.12
CA ALA A 88 -25.22 2.97 -1.57
C ALA A 88 -25.33 1.80 -2.56
N VAL A 89 -25.50 2.07 -3.86
CA VAL A 89 -25.42 1.05 -4.92
C VAL A 89 -24.03 0.42 -4.98
N ALA A 90 -22.97 1.25 -4.95
CA ALA A 90 -21.58 0.77 -5.04
C ALA A 90 -21.15 -0.07 -3.81
N THR A 91 -21.63 0.27 -2.61
CA THR A 91 -21.38 -0.48 -1.37
C THR A 91 -22.37 -1.62 -1.15
N SER A 92 -23.29 -1.87 -2.09
CA SER A 92 -24.38 -2.84 -1.96
C SER A 92 -25.22 -2.64 -0.69
N THR A 93 -25.34 -1.40 -0.21
CA THR A 93 -26.17 -1.05 0.96
C THR A 93 -27.64 -1.01 0.54
N GLY A 94 -28.40 -2.00 1.02
CA GLY A 94 -29.76 -2.27 0.59
C GLY A 94 -30.81 -1.38 1.25
N ASN A 95 -31.12 -0.24 0.63
CA ASN A 95 -32.44 0.38 0.75
C ASN A 95 -32.78 1.26 -0.45
N ASN A 96 -32.29 0.89 -1.63
CA ASN A 96 -32.54 1.66 -2.84
C ASN A 96 -33.95 1.35 -3.35
N PRO A 97 -34.72 2.36 -3.80
CA PRO A 97 -35.98 2.13 -4.50
C PRO A 97 -35.79 1.16 -5.67
N ALA A 98 -36.83 0.40 -6.00
CA ALA A 98 -36.76 -0.54 -7.12
C ALA A 98 -36.83 0.22 -8.46
N PRO A 99 -36.00 -0.14 -9.45
CA PRO A 99 -36.14 0.37 -10.81
C PRO A 99 -37.47 -0.08 -11.42
N THR A 100 -38.00 0.75 -12.30
CA THR A 100 -39.32 0.63 -12.92
C THR A 100 -39.23 0.47 -14.44
N ASN A 101 -38.18 1.01 -15.07
CA ASN A 101 -37.98 1.00 -16.52
C ASN A 101 -36.77 0.13 -16.91
N VAL A 102 -36.78 -0.44 -18.12
CA VAL A 102 -35.69 -1.25 -18.69
C VAL A 102 -34.36 -0.50 -18.64
N VAL A 103 -34.36 0.79 -18.97
CA VAL A 103 -33.16 1.63 -18.91
C VAL A 103 -32.60 1.74 -17.49
N GLU A 104 -33.49 1.82 -16.49
CA GLU A 104 -33.10 1.88 -15.07
C GLU A 104 -32.53 0.54 -14.61
N TYR A 105 -33.10 -0.58 -15.04
CA TYR A 105 -32.55 -1.92 -14.79
C TYR A 105 -31.15 -2.08 -15.38
N ILE A 106 -30.95 -1.69 -16.64
CA ILE A 106 -29.64 -1.72 -17.30
C ILE A 106 -28.63 -0.88 -16.51
N TYR A 107 -28.99 0.36 -16.19
CA TYR A 107 -28.14 1.26 -15.39
C TYR A 107 -27.78 0.65 -14.03
N MET A 108 -28.76 0.09 -13.32
CA MET A 108 -28.56 -0.54 -12.01
C MET A 108 -27.62 -1.74 -12.09
N THR A 109 -27.80 -2.62 -13.08
CA THR A 109 -26.92 -3.78 -13.28
C THR A 109 -25.48 -3.35 -13.57
N PHE A 110 -25.26 -2.40 -14.49
CA PHE A 110 -23.92 -1.90 -14.79
C PHE A 110 -23.28 -1.18 -13.61
N SER A 111 -24.04 -0.35 -12.89
CA SER A 111 -23.54 0.39 -11.72
C SER A 111 -23.17 -0.54 -10.57
N TRP A 112 -23.97 -1.58 -10.35
CA TRP A 112 -23.67 -2.60 -9.34
C TRP A 112 -22.44 -3.43 -9.70
N MET A 113 -22.32 -3.90 -10.95
CA MET A 113 -21.12 -4.60 -11.43
C MET A 113 -19.86 -3.75 -11.30
N MET A 114 -19.94 -2.47 -11.68
CA MET A 114 -18.85 -1.51 -11.51
C MET A 114 -18.48 -1.35 -10.03
N GLY A 115 -19.48 -1.20 -9.14
CA GLY A 115 -19.27 -1.07 -7.71
C GLY A 115 -18.54 -2.27 -7.10
N VAL A 116 -19.01 -3.49 -7.40
CA VAL A 116 -18.37 -4.73 -6.95
C VAL A 116 -16.93 -4.84 -7.46
N PHE A 117 -16.70 -4.50 -8.73
CA PHE A 117 -15.36 -4.53 -9.32
C PHE A 117 -14.40 -3.53 -8.65
N VAL A 118 -14.82 -2.29 -8.44
CA VAL A 118 -14.02 -1.26 -7.77
C VAL A 118 -13.71 -1.65 -6.33
N PHE A 119 -14.69 -2.19 -5.60
CA PHE A 119 -14.48 -2.65 -4.23
C PHE A 119 -13.52 -3.84 -4.15
N ALA A 120 -13.62 -4.80 -5.08
CA ALA A 120 -12.69 -5.93 -5.18
C ALA A 120 -11.25 -5.46 -5.44
N LEU A 121 -11.06 -4.48 -6.34
CA LEU A 121 -9.74 -3.89 -6.61
C LEU A 121 -9.16 -3.21 -5.37
N LEU A 122 -9.98 -2.48 -4.61
CA LEU A 122 -9.52 -1.84 -3.38
C LEU A 122 -9.05 -2.83 -2.34
N LEU A 123 -9.84 -3.88 -2.08
CA LEU A 123 -9.43 -4.94 -1.16
C LEU A 123 -8.14 -5.62 -1.61
N GLY A 124 -8.02 -5.92 -2.91
CA GLY A 124 -6.79 -6.48 -3.49
C GLY A 124 -5.57 -5.58 -3.27
N GLN A 125 -5.71 -4.27 -3.49
CA GLN A 125 -4.62 -3.31 -3.26
C GLN A 125 -4.24 -3.20 -1.79
N ILE A 126 -5.21 -3.16 -0.87
CA ILE A 126 -4.94 -3.12 0.57
C ILE A 126 -4.21 -4.40 1.02
N SER A 127 -4.69 -5.57 0.60
CA SER A 127 -4.04 -6.85 0.90
C SER A 127 -2.61 -6.92 0.36
N TYR A 128 -2.37 -6.43 -0.86
CA TYR A 128 -1.02 -6.37 -1.44
C TYR A 128 -0.10 -5.45 -0.62
N ILE A 129 -0.57 -4.27 -0.22
CA ILE A 129 0.19 -3.32 0.60
C ILE A 129 0.55 -3.93 1.95
N VAL A 130 -0.40 -4.57 2.63
CA VAL A 130 -0.18 -5.24 3.92
C VAL A 130 0.83 -6.38 3.80
N SER A 131 0.71 -7.20 2.75
CA SER A 131 1.66 -8.28 2.47
C SER A 131 3.06 -7.71 2.21
N ASN A 132 3.18 -6.68 1.38
CA ASN A 132 4.48 -6.07 1.08
C ASN A 132 5.10 -5.39 2.31
N ALA A 133 4.30 -4.72 3.14
CA ALA A 133 4.77 -4.10 4.38
C ALA A 133 5.30 -5.13 5.38
N ASN A 134 4.72 -6.34 5.40
CA ASN A 134 5.14 -7.42 6.27
C ASN A 134 6.16 -8.37 5.65
N ARG A 135 6.54 -8.19 4.38
CA ARG A 135 7.38 -9.13 3.62
C ARG A 135 8.67 -9.51 4.33
N ASN A 136 9.41 -8.52 4.85
CA ASN A 136 10.69 -8.77 5.55
C ASN A 136 10.48 -9.58 6.83
N ARG A 137 9.42 -9.26 7.59
CA ARG A 137 9.08 -9.97 8.82
C ARG A 137 8.62 -11.40 8.53
N GLU A 138 7.83 -11.61 7.48
CA GLU A 138 7.41 -12.94 7.05
C GLU A 138 8.60 -13.78 6.57
N GLN A 139 9.52 -13.20 5.79
CA GLN A 139 10.72 -13.87 5.33
C GLN A 139 11.64 -14.26 6.50
N TYR A 140 11.79 -13.37 7.48
CA TYR A 140 12.51 -13.66 8.72
C TYR A 140 11.89 -14.86 9.44
N ARG A 141 10.58 -14.79 9.70
CA ARG A 141 9.84 -15.85 10.39
C ARG A 141 9.95 -17.18 9.65
N LYS A 142 9.81 -17.20 8.31
CA LYS A 142 9.99 -18.42 7.50
C LYS A 142 11.37 -19.04 7.68
N THR A 143 12.42 -18.23 7.72
CA THR A 143 13.80 -18.70 7.93
C THR A 143 13.96 -19.30 9.32
N VAL A 144 13.44 -18.63 10.36
CA VAL A 144 13.44 -19.15 11.73
C VAL A 144 12.69 -20.47 11.81
N ASP A 145 11.50 -20.55 11.24
CA ASP A 145 10.68 -21.77 11.25
C ASP A 145 11.40 -22.93 10.53
N GLN A 146 12.09 -22.67 9.42
CA GLN A 146 12.92 -23.65 8.72
C GLN A 146 14.08 -24.15 9.58
N VAL A 147 14.85 -23.25 10.20
CA VAL A 147 15.99 -23.65 11.06
C VAL A 147 15.51 -24.45 12.26
N LEU A 148 14.44 -24.02 12.92
CA LEU A 148 13.88 -24.75 14.07
C LEU A 148 13.32 -26.12 13.66
N SER A 149 12.78 -26.25 12.46
CA SER A 149 12.34 -27.54 11.90
C SER A 149 13.52 -28.48 11.67
N GLU A 150 14.62 -27.98 11.08
CA GLU A 150 15.84 -28.76 10.87
C GLU A 150 16.48 -29.20 12.19
N CYS A 151 16.53 -28.32 13.19
CA CYS A 151 17.02 -28.64 14.52
C CYS A 151 16.24 -29.80 15.17
N LYS A 152 14.91 -29.81 15.01
CA LYS A 152 14.06 -30.92 15.48
C LYS A 152 14.32 -32.20 14.70
N ARG A 153 14.49 -32.12 13.38
CA ARG A 153 14.78 -33.27 12.52
C ARG A 153 16.10 -33.95 12.89
N LEU A 154 17.10 -33.16 13.29
CA LEU A 154 18.40 -33.65 13.76
C LEU A 154 18.38 -34.22 15.19
N GLY A 155 17.24 -34.17 15.89
CA GLY A 155 17.11 -34.72 17.24
C GLY A 155 17.81 -33.90 18.32
N LEU A 156 18.01 -32.59 18.11
CA LEU A 156 18.60 -31.71 19.12
C LEU A 156 17.73 -31.64 20.40
N SER A 157 18.39 -31.44 21.55
CA SER A 157 17.69 -31.26 22.82
C SER A 157 16.81 -30.00 22.81
N LYS A 158 15.69 -30.02 23.56
CA LYS A 158 14.78 -28.87 23.67
C LYS A 158 15.50 -27.59 24.11
N ASP A 159 16.40 -27.71 25.08
CA ASP A 159 17.23 -26.59 25.55
C ASP A 159 18.04 -25.94 24.41
N THR A 160 18.64 -26.74 23.54
CA THR A 160 19.40 -26.23 22.39
C THR A 160 18.49 -25.50 21.40
N ILE A 161 17.31 -26.05 21.12
CA ILE A 161 16.32 -25.46 20.20
C ILE A 161 15.80 -24.11 20.75
N ASP A 162 15.56 -24.04 22.06
CA ASP A 162 15.09 -22.82 22.71
C ASP A 162 16.16 -21.73 22.70
N ARG A 163 17.43 -22.08 22.94
CA ARG A 163 18.56 -21.15 22.80
C ARG A 163 18.72 -20.60 21.38
N VAL A 164 18.53 -21.45 20.36
CA VAL A 164 18.55 -21.02 18.94
C VAL A 164 17.40 -20.05 18.66
N ARG A 165 16.20 -20.34 19.16
CA ARG A 165 15.05 -19.43 19.04
C ARG A 165 15.33 -18.08 19.70
N ASP A 166 15.84 -18.08 20.93
CA ASP A 166 16.12 -16.85 21.67
C ASP A 166 17.17 -15.99 20.95
N TRP A 167 18.18 -16.62 20.36
CA TRP A 167 19.16 -15.93 19.52
C TRP A 167 18.50 -15.26 18.30
N PHE A 168 17.59 -15.93 17.61
CA PHE A 168 16.83 -15.31 16.51
C PHE A 168 15.89 -14.20 17.00
N VAL A 169 15.26 -14.32 18.18
CA VAL A 169 14.43 -13.24 18.73
C VAL A 169 15.27 -12.01 19.05
N TYR A 170 16.41 -12.20 19.70
CA TYR A 170 17.37 -11.13 20.01
C TYR A 170 17.91 -10.46 18.75
N THR A 171 18.30 -11.25 17.75
CA THR A 171 18.83 -10.75 16.47
C THR A 171 17.79 -9.90 15.73
N TRP A 172 16.52 -10.33 15.70
CA TRP A 172 15.43 -9.54 15.13
C TRP A 172 15.24 -8.20 15.84
N GLN A 173 15.29 -8.19 17.17
CA GLN A 173 15.13 -6.97 17.95
C GLN A 173 16.26 -5.96 17.70
N LYS A 174 17.50 -6.44 17.49
CA LYS A 174 18.67 -5.58 17.23
C LYS A 174 18.79 -5.12 15.78
N GLN A 175 18.60 -6.01 14.82
CA GLN A 175 18.98 -5.75 13.42
C GLN A 175 17.78 -5.64 12.47
N LYS A 176 16.61 -6.22 12.82
CA LYS A 176 15.40 -6.30 11.99
C LYS A 176 15.61 -6.86 10.57
N THR A 177 16.76 -7.50 10.32
CA THR A 177 17.14 -8.15 9.07
C THR A 177 18.08 -9.31 9.37
N LEU A 178 18.16 -10.29 8.47
CA LEU A 178 19.15 -11.38 8.54
C LEU A 178 20.46 -11.01 7.82
N ASP A 179 20.37 -10.17 6.79
CA ASP A 179 21.49 -9.86 5.90
C ASP A 179 21.72 -8.35 5.78
N GLU A 180 22.39 -7.78 6.78
CA GLU A 180 22.83 -6.38 6.75
C GLU A 180 23.92 -6.15 5.69
N LYS A 181 24.83 -7.12 5.49
CA LYS A 181 25.92 -7.03 4.52
C LYS A 181 25.43 -6.87 3.09
N ILE A 182 24.41 -7.63 2.69
CA ILE A 182 23.81 -7.56 1.35
C ILE A 182 23.20 -6.18 1.09
N LEU A 183 22.69 -5.50 2.12
CA LEU A 183 22.17 -4.14 2.00
C LEU A 183 23.31 -3.13 1.79
N ILE A 184 24.42 -3.28 2.52
CA ILE A 184 25.60 -2.40 2.40
C ILE A 184 26.28 -2.58 1.04
N GLU A 185 26.35 -3.80 0.52
CA GLU A 185 26.94 -4.10 -0.80
C GLU A 185 26.19 -3.46 -1.98
N LYS A 186 24.91 -3.08 -1.79
CA LYS A 186 24.13 -2.35 -2.80
C LYS A 186 24.48 -0.87 -2.88
N LEU A 187 25.22 -0.32 -1.92
CA LEU A 187 25.63 1.08 -1.94
C LEU A 187 26.88 1.25 -2.82
N PRO A 188 27.04 2.40 -3.50
CA PRO A 188 28.31 2.75 -4.16
C PRO A 188 29.48 2.70 -3.17
N LEU A 189 30.66 2.29 -3.66
CA LEU A 189 31.86 2.05 -2.83
C LEU A 189 32.18 3.22 -1.88
N LYS A 190 32.04 4.46 -2.36
CA LYS A 190 32.27 5.67 -1.56
C LYS A 190 31.36 5.77 -0.34
N LEU A 191 30.06 5.47 -0.52
CA LEU A 191 29.07 5.49 0.56
C LEU A 191 29.26 4.32 1.53
N GLN A 192 29.76 3.17 1.07
CA GLN A 192 30.14 2.07 1.96
C GLN A 192 31.30 2.47 2.87
N THR A 193 32.32 3.13 2.33
CA THR A 193 33.47 3.63 3.10
C THR A 193 33.03 4.69 4.12
N ASP A 194 32.23 5.66 3.72
CA ASP A 194 31.72 6.71 4.62
C ASP A 194 30.85 6.12 5.75
N LEU A 195 30.01 5.13 5.45
CA LEU A 195 29.18 4.43 6.45
C LEU A 195 30.04 3.66 7.44
N ALA A 196 31.02 2.87 6.96
CA ALA A 196 31.93 2.10 7.78
C ALA A 196 32.76 3.00 8.71
N LEU A 197 33.26 4.12 8.18
CA LEU A 197 33.93 5.14 8.99
C LEU A 197 32.99 5.69 10.06
N SER A 198 31.76 6.06 9.72
CA SER A 198 30.81 6.65 10.70
C SER A 198 30.43 5.69 11.84
N VAL A 199 30.21 4.40 11.55
CA VAL A 199 29.81 3.38 12.53
C VAL A 199 30.97 3.06 13.48
N HIS A 200 32.19 3.01 12.95
CA HIS A 200 33.37 2.64 13.73
C HIS A 200 34.13 3.83 14.32
N TYR A 201 33.85 5.08 13.92
CA TYR A 201 34.55 6.28 14.37
C TYR A 201 34.58 6.41 15.90
N ASN A 202 33.44 6.24 16.57
CA ASN A 202 33.34 6.37 18.02
C ASN A 202 34.08 5.27 18.79
N THR A 203 34.26 4.10 18.18
CA THR A 203 35.01 2.98 18.77
C THR A 203 36.50 3.13 18.50
N LEU A 204 36.88 3.49 17.27
CA LEU A 204 38.27 3.72 16.85
C LEU A 204 38.88 4.94 17.54
N SER A 205 38.11 6.01 17.76
CA SER A 205 38.57 7.23 18.45
C SER A 205 38.89 7.02 19.93
N LYS A 206 38.34 5.96 20.56
CA LYS A 206 38.52 5.65 21.99
C LYS A 206 39.69 4.70 22.25
N VAL A 207 40.22 4.07 21.21
CA VAL A 207 41.37 3.18 21.32
C VAL A 207 42.65 4.02 21.24
N GLN A 208 43.37 4.15 22.37
CA GLN A 208 44.61 4.93 22.49
C GLN A 208 45.69 4.54 21.46
N LEU A 209 45.66 3.29 20.96
CA LEU A 209 46.54 2.78 19.91
C LEU A 209 46.38 3.50 18.57
N PHE A 210 45.20 4.06 18.26
CA PHE A 210 44.97 4.79 16.99
C PHE A 210 45.27 6.29 17.08
N GLN A 211 45.28 6.89 18.27
CA GLN A 211 45.63 8.32 18.41
C GLN A 211 47.10 8.61 18.10
N VAL A 212 48.00 7.64 18.28
CA VAL A 212 49.44 7.79 18.05
C VAL A 212 49.83 7.44 16.60
N PHE A 213 49.08 6.57 15.92
CA PHE A 213 49.39 6.05 14.58
C PHE A 213 48.88 6.92 13.42
N ILE A 214 48.00 7.89 13.68
CA ILE A 214 47.25 8.60 12.64
C ILE A 214 48.09 9.59 11.79
N PHE A 215 49.29 9.99 12.23
CA PHE A 215 50.06 10.97 11.44
C PHE A 215 50.93 10.36 10.32
N PHE A 216 51.20 9.05 10.30
CA PHE A 216 52.17 8.49 9.33
C PHE A 216 51.69 7.30 8.47
N PHE A 217 50.60 6.60 8.81
CA PHE A 217 50.33 5.28 8.21
C PHE A 217 48.93 5.11 7.56
N PHE A 218 48.06 6.12 7.64
CA PHE A 218 46.63 5.93 7.35
C PHE A 218 46.30 5.77 5.86
N VAL A 219 47.18 6.18 4.94
CA VAL A 219 46.93 6.10 3.49
C VAL A 219 47.46 4.80 2.87
N GLU A 220 48.59 4.25 3.33
CA GLU A 220 49.19 3.03 2.74
C GLU A 220 48.52 1.74 3.24
N PHE A 221 48.30 1.58 4.55
CA PHE A 221 47.84 0.30 5.08
C PHE A 221 46.35 0.03 4.85
N PHE A 222 45.52 1.08 4.77
CA PHE A 222 44.10 0.93 4.45
C PHE A 222 43.90 0.49 2.99
N PHE A 223 44.76 0.94 2.07
CA PHE A 223 44.75 0.51 0.68
C PHE A 223 45.22 -0.95 0.52
N GLU A 224 46.20 -1.39 1.32
CA GLU A 224 46.62 -2.80 1.39
C GLU A 224 45.55 -3.72 2.00
N PHE A 225 44.86 -3.30 3.07
CA PHE A 225 43.82 -4.11 3.70
C PHE A 225 42.59 -4.31 2.79
N VAL A 226 42.23 -3.28 2.01
CA VAL A 226 41.19 -3.40 0.96
C VAL A 226 41.66 -4.32 -0.18
N LYS A 227 42.93 -4.27 -0.58
CA LYS A 227 43.53 -5.20 -1.55
C LYS A 227 43.55 -6.65 -1.04
N PHE A 228 43.84 -6.86 0.25
CA PHE A 228 43.87 -8.16 0.89
C PHE A 228 42.46 -8.77 0.94
N CYS A 229 41.45 -7.97 1.32
CA CYS A 229 40.05 -8.40 1.36
C CYS A 229 39.50 -8.74 -0.05
N HIS A 230 39.95 -8.04 -1.10
CA HIS A 230 39.59 -8.34 -2.49
C HIS A 230 40.29 -9.60 -3.05
N THR A 231 41.42 -10.01 -2.48
CA THR A 231 42.16 -11.21 -2.94
C THR A 231 41.60 -12.50 -2.34
N THR A 232 41.03 -12.44 -1.14
CA THR A 232 40.42 -13.61 -0.46
C THR A 232 39.00 -13.96 -0.98
N ILE A 233 38.37 -13.07 -1.76
CA ILE A 233 37.03 -13.29 -2.35
C ILE A 233 37.09 -13.93 -3.75
N LYS A 234 38.29 -14.13 -4.33
CA LYS A 234 38.49 -14.78 -5.64
C LYS A 234 39.15 -16.17 -5.57
N LEU A 235 39.17 -16.82 -4.41
CA LEU A 235 39.57 -18.22 -4.22
C LEU A 235 38.40 -19.03 -3.65
#